data_AF-A0A7C4LW18-F1
#
_entry.id   AF-A0A7C4LW18-F1
#
_cell.length_a   1.000
_cell.length_b   1.000
_cell.length_c   1.000
_cell.angle_alpha   90.00
_cell.angle_beta   90.00
_cell.angle_gamma   90.00
#
_symmetry.space_group_name_H-M   'P 1'
#
loop_
_entity.id
_entity.type
_entity.pdbx_description
1 polymer ?
#
loop_
_entity_poly.entity_id
_entity_poly.type
_entity_poly.pdbx_seq_one_letter_code
_entity_poly.pdbx_strand_id
1 'polypeptide(L)' 'MNSADPVAALLAAWGCPADKAGEMARQLERRARQLAERDGCSAEESLARLLSLMRQGWAAREREAEPPPARPERRPTL' A
#
# COMPACT_ATOMS: atom_id res chain seq x y z
N MET A 1 -16.69 9.96 -18.56
CA MET A 1 -16.76 9.71 -17.10
C MET A 1 -15.38 9.30 -16.62
N ASN A 2 -14.73 10.11 -15.78
CA ASN A 2 -13.50 9.71 -15.10
C ASN A 2 -13.86 8.60 -14.11
N SER A 3 -13.68 7.34 -14.51
CA SER A 3 -13.68 6.19 -13.60
C SER A 3 -12.43 6.26 -12.72
N ALA A 4 -12.41 7.22 -11.80
CA ALA A 4 -11.46 7.20 -10.69
C ALA A 4 -11.91 6.06 -9.79
N ASP A 5 -11.40 4.86 -10.08
CA ASP A 5 -11.58 3.70 -9.23
C ASP A 5 -11.26 4.10 -7.78
N PRO A 6 -12.18 3.91 -6.82
CA PRO A 6 -11.96 4.33 -5.44
C PRO A 6 -10.70 3.71 -4.85
N VAL A 7 -10.33 2.52 -5.36
CA VAL A 7 -9.07 1.83 -5.07
C VAL A 7 -7.85 2.61 -5.56
N ALA A 8 -7.86 3.11 -6.80
CA ALA A 8 -6.75 3.87 -7.37
C ALA A 8 -6.55 5.19 -6.60
N ALA A 9 -7.64 5.87 -6.23
CA ALA A 9 -7.57 7.07 -5.40
C ALA A 9 -6.98 6.79 -4.00
N LEU A 10 -7.38 5.67 -3.38
CA LEU A 10 -6.87 5.25 -2.08
C LEU A 10 -5.37 4.89 -2.15
N LEU A 11 -4.95 4.17 -3.19
CA LEU A 11 -3.55 3.85 -3.46
C LEU A 11 -2.73 5.12 -3.67
N ALA A 12 -3.26 6.10 -4.39
CA ALA A 12 -2.60 7.39 -4.59
C ALA A 12 -2.44 8.17 -3.27
N ALA A 13 -3.46 8.15 -2.41
CA ALA A 13 -3.40 8.75 -1.07
C ALA A 13 -2.33 8.10 -0.16
N TRP A 14 -1.98 6.82 -0.40
CA TRP A 14 -0.90 6.12 0.30
C TRP A 14 0.48 6.31 -0.32
N GLY A 15 0.61 7.11 -1.38
CA GLY A 15 1.88 7.39 -2.05
C GLY A 15 2.16 6.56 -3.31
N CYS A 16 1.16 5.89 -3.87
CA CYS A 16 1.29 5.25 -5.18
C CYS A 16 1.19 6.31 -6.30
N PRO A 17 2.11 6.34 -7.28
CA PRO A 17 1.97 7.24 -8.42
C PRO A 17 0.71 6.92 -9.22
N ALA A 18 -0.06 7.94 -9.59
CA ALA A 18 -1.36 7.80 -10.26
C ALA A 18 -1.32 6.95 -11.53
N ASP A 19 -0.21 7.02 -12.28
CA ASP A 19 0.05 6.23 -13.48
C ASP A 19 0.07 4.71 -13.20
N LYS A 20 0.58 4.30 -12.04
CA LYS A 20 0.59 2.89 -11.59
C LYS A 20 -0.63 2.51 -10.75
N ALA A 21 -1.25 3.50 -10.09
CA ALA A 21 -2.40 3.27 -9.21
C ALA A 21 -3.58 2.65 -9.98
N GLY A 22 -3.81 3.07 -11.22
CA GLY A 22 -4.85 2.50 -12.09
C GLY A 22 -4.61 1.02 -12.43
N GLU A 23 -3.38 0.67 -12.85
CA GLU A 23 -3.03 -0.73 -13.14
C GLU A 23 -3.08 -1.61 -11.89
N MET A 24 -2.55 -1.11 -10.76
CA MET A 24 -2.59 -1.80 -9.48
C MET A 24 -4.03 -2.01 -8.98
N ALA A 25 -4.91 -1.03 -9.13
CA ALA A 25 -6.32 -1.17 -8.74
C ALA A 25 -6.99 -2.34 -9.47
N ARG A 26 -6.78 -2.44 -10.79
CA ARG A 26 -7.34 -3.53 -11.61
C ARG A 26 -6.80 -4.90 -11.22
N GLN A 27 -5.52 -5.00 -10.86
CA GLN A 27 -4.93 -6.23 -10.35
C GLN A 27 -5.52 -6.64 -8.99
N LEU A 28 -5.69 -5.67 -8.09
CA LEU A 28 -6.30 -5.84 -6.77
C LEU A 28 -7.75 -6.33 -6.88
N GLU A 29 -8.56 -5.68 -7.72
CA GLU A 29 -9.94 -6.09 -7.97
C GLU A 29 -10.02 -7.51 -8.53
N ARG A 30 -9.15 -7.86 -9.49
CA ARG A 30 -9.13 -9.21 -10.06
C ARG A 30 -8.81 -10.28 -9.01
N ARG A 31 -7.83 -10.00 -8.15
CA ARG A 31 -7.47 -10.88 -7.02
C ARG A 31 -8.60 -10.96 -5.99
N ALA A 32 -9.26 -9.83 -5.70
CA ALA A 32 -10.39 -9.79 -4.77
C ALA A 32 -11.55 -10.67 -5.24
N ARG A 33 -11.87 -10.66 -6.54
CA ARG A 33 -12.90 -11.53 -7.13
C ARG A 33 -12.53 -13.00 -7.01
N GLN A 34 -11.29 -13.37 -7.36
CA GLN A 34 -10.82 -14.75 -7.20
C GLN A 34 -10.83 -15.20 -5.73
N LEU A 35 -10.48 -14.32 -4.80
CA LEU A 35 -10.50 -14.60 -3.37
C LEU A 35 -11.93 -14.77 -2.86
N ALA A 36 -12.84 -13.92 -3.30
CA ALA A 36 -14.27 -14.00 -3.01
C ALA A 36 -14.87 -15.33 -3.48
N GLU A 37 -14.56 -15.75 -4.71
CA GLU A 37 -15.00 -17.04 -5.25
C GLU A 37 -14.43 -18.23 -4.47
N ARG A 38 -13.18 -18.13 -4.01
CA ARG A 38 -12.50 -19.21 -3.27
C ARG A 38 -12.98 -19.32 -1.82
N ASP A 39 -13.11 -18.19 -1.14
CA ASP A 39 -13.40 -18.13 0.30
C ASP A 39 -14.93 -18.00 0.56
N GLY A 40 -15.74 -17.85 -0.50
CA GLY A 40 -17.20 -17.71 -0.41
C GLY A 40 -17.66 -16.35 0.15
N CYS A 41 -16.83 -15.31 0.04
CA CYS A 41 -17.12 -13.96 0.54
C CYS A 41 -17.45 -13.01 -0.62
N SER A 42 -17.89 -11.79 -0.30
CA SER A 42 -18.09 -10.74 -1.31
C SER A 42 -16.76 -10.19 -1.82
N ALA A 43 -16.74 -9.76 -3.10
CA ALA A 43 -15.58 -9.11 -3.72
C ALA A 43 -15.17 -7.84 -2.96
N GLU A 44 -16.13 -7.07 -2.45
CA GLU A 44 -15.87 -5.88 -1.64
C GLU A 44 -15.15 -6.19 -0.32
N GLU A 45 -15.56 -7.23 0.42
CA GLU A 45 -14.89 -7.65 1.65
C GLU A 45 -13.46 -8.13 1.36
N SER A 46 -13.31 -8.96 0.33
CA SER A 46 -12.00 -9.46 -0.11
C SER A 46 -11.07 -8.32 -0.51
N LEU A 47 -11.59 -7.34 -1.24
CA LEU A 47 -10.86 -6.15 -1.65
C LEU A 47 -10.46 -5.29 -0.45
N ALA A 48 -11.39 -5.06 0.50
CA ALA A 48 -11.10 -4.33 1.73
C ALA A 48 -10.01 -5.00 2.58
N ARG A 49 -10.00 -6.34 2.65
CA ARG A 49 -8.90 -7.09 3.30
C ARG A 49 -7.58 -6.89 2.57
N LEU A 50 -7.55 -7.03 1.25
CA LEU A 50 -6.34 -6.83 0.45
C LEU A 50 -5.77 -5.41 0.59
N LEU A 51 -6.64 -4.40 0.58
CA LEU A 51 -6.26 -3.01 0.80
C LEU A 51 -5.73 -2.77 2.21
N SER A 52 -6.35 -3.39 3.21
CA SER A 52 -5.87 -3.32 4.60
C SER A 52 -4.49 -3.95 4.76
N LEU A 53 -4.19 -5.05 4.06
CA LEU A 53 -2.87 -5.67 4.04
C LEU A 53 -1.83 -4.79 3.36
N MET A 54 -2.17 -4.21 2.21
CA MET A 54 -1.30 -3.26 1.51
C MET A 54 -0.95 -2.09 2.43
N ARG A 55 -1.94 -1.44 3.05
CA ARG A 55 -1.74 -0.32 3.97
C ARG A 55 -0.77 -0.65 5.11
N GLN A 56 -0.81 -1.87 5.63
CA GLN A 56 0.14 -2.32 6.67
C GLN A 56 1.58 -2.38 6.15
N GLY A 57 1.80 -2.83 4.91
CA GLY A 57 3.14 -2.83 4.29
C GLY A 57 3.71 -1.43 4.05
N TRP A 58 2.85 -0.44 3.79
CA TRP A 58 3.26 0.97 3.71
C TRP A 58 3.54 1.57 5.09
N ALA A 59 2.67 1.30 6.07
CA ALA A 59 2.86 1.74 7.46
C ALA A 59 4.11 1.13 8.11
N ALA A 60 4.48 -0.10 7.78
CA ALA A 60 5.71 -0.73 8.25
C ALA A 60 6.95 0.01 7.72
N ARG A 61 6.93 0.43 6.44
CA ARG A 61 8.04 1.16 5.83
C ARG A 61 8.26 2.56 6.43
N GLU A 62 7.20 3.20 6.91
CA GLU A 62 7.29 4.50 7.61
C GLU A 62 8.02 4.38 8.96
N ARG A 63 7.98 3.22 9.63
CA ARG A 63 8.66 3.01 10.92
C ARG A 63 10.14 2.70 10.77
N GLU A 64 10.58 2.26 9.59
CA GLU A 64 11.99 2.03 9.26
C GLU A 64 12.68 3.28 8.66
N ALA A 65 11.92 4.35 8.37
CA ALA A 65 12.44 5.61 7.84
C ALA A 65 12.86 6.61 8.93
N GLU A 66 13.17 6.16 10.15
CA GLU A 66 13.98 6.95 11.08
C GLU A 66 15.46 6.64 10.78
N PRO A 67 16.26 7.63 10.32
CA PRO A 67 17.70 7.43 10.24
C PRO A 67 18.22 7.18 11.66
N PRO A 68 19.03 6.13 11.90
CA PRO A 68 19.60 5.88 13.22
C PRO A 68 20.30 7.15 13.70
N PRO A 69 20.17 7.53 14.99
CA PRO A 69 20.78 8.76 15.50
C PRO A 69 22.25 8.76 15.12
N ALA A 70 22.65 9.84 14.44
CA ALA A 70 24.02 10.05 13.99
C ALA A 70 24.98 9.68 15.13
N ARG A 71 25.81 8.66 14.88
CA ARG A 71 26.86 8.25 15.81
C ARG A 71 27.62 9.52 16.20
N PRO A 72 27.86 9.79 17.50
CA PRO A 72 28.63 10.96 17.87
C PRO A 72 30.00 10.82 17.20
N GLU A 73 30.33 11.81 16.35
CA GLU A 73 31.63 11.93 15.72
C GLU A 73 32.70 11.76 16.81
N ARG A 74 33.53 10.72 16.66
CA ARG A 74 34.74 10.61 17.47
C ARG A 74 35.64 11.76 17.07
N ARG A 75 35.56 12.86 17.82
CA ARG A 75 36.55 13.95 17.78
C ARG A 75 37.95 13.32 17.85
N PRO A 76 38.85 13.58 16.89
CA PRO A 76 40.25 13.25 17.08
C PRO A 76 40.78 14.12 18.22
N THR A 77 41.20 13.49 19.31
CA THR A 77 41.99 14.15 20.35
C THR A 77 43.37 14.41 19.75
N LEU A 78 43.70 15.69 19.58
CA LEU A 78 45.05 16.20 19.31
C LEU A 78 45.96 15.93 20.51
#